data_AF-A0A9E3CN54-F1
#
_entry.id   AF-A0A9E3CN54-F1
#
_cell.length_a   1.000
_cell.length_b   1.000
_cell.length_c   1.000
_cell.angle_alpha   90.00
_cell.angle_beta   90.00
_cell.angle_gamma   90.00
#
_symmetry.space_group_name_H-M   'P 1'
#
loop_
_entity.id
_entity.type
_entity.pdbx_description
1 polymer ?
#
loop_
_entity_poly.entity_id
_entity_poly.type
_entity_poly.pdbx_seq_one_letter_code
_entity_poly.pdbx_strand_id
1 'polypeptide(L)'
;MADEEFELDEEEELSLLETLDHVLDRGLVIAGEVTIAVADVDLVYLGLNLLLGSVETVDRVLGERERRVELLSRRAKPSGG
;
A
#
# COMPACT_ATOMS: atom_id res chain seq x y z
N MET A 1 13.56 -29.48 10.89
CA MET A 1 14.15 -28.17 11.20
C MET A 1 13.21 -27.14 10.60
N ALA A 2 12.16 -26.76 11.32
CA ALA A 2 11.26 -25.63 11.07
C ALA A 2 10.07 -25.78 12.01
N ASP A 3 10.29 -25.52 13.30
CA ASP A 3 9.26 -25.19 14.29
C ASP A 3 9.98 -24.29 15.31
N GLU A 4 10.48 -23.14 14.84
CA GLU A 4 10.86 -22.06 15.75
C GLU A 4 9.57 -21.28 15.99
N GLU A 5 8.89 -21.61 17.08
CA GLU A 5 7.81 -20.78 17.61
C GLU A 5 8.44 -19.43 17.99
N PHE A 6 8.06 -18.38 17.27
CA PHE A 6 8.46 -17.02 17.62
C PHE A 6 7.72 -16.64 18.91
N GLU A 7 8.35 -16.86 20.07
CA GLU A 7 7.87 -16.32 21.35
C GLU A 7 8.19 -14.82 21.38
N LEU A 8 7.15 -13.99 21.20
CA LEU A 8 7.20 -12.57 21.46
C LEU A 8 6.86 -12.33 22.93
N ASP A 9 7.55 -11.41 23.58
CA ASP A 9 7.11 -10.98 24.91
C ASP A 9 5.90 -10.03 24.82
N GLU A 10 5.17 -9.87 25.94
CA GLU A 10 3.93 -9.09 25.99
C GLU A 10 4.16 -7.62 25.55
N GLU A 11 5.38 -7.10 25.72
CA GLU A 11 5.77 -5.73 25.40
C GLU A 11 5.99 -5.56 23.89
N GLU A 12 6.62 -6.55 23.24
CA GLU A 12 6.79 -6.64 21.79
C GLU A 12 5.47 -6.85 21.06
N GLU A 13 4.58 -7.71 21.57
CA GLU A 13 3.24 -7.91 21.00
C GLU A 13 2.41 -6.64 21.02
N LEU A 14 2.40 -5.91 22.16
CA LEU A 14 1.71 -4.63 22.29
C LEU A 14 2.28 -3.58 21.34
N SER A 15 3.61 -3.51 21.20
CA SER A 15 4.27 -2.57 20.28
C SER A 15 3.94 -2.86 18.81
N LEU A 16 3.91 -4.14 18.42
CA LEU A 16 3.54 -4.55 17.07
C LEU A 16 2.06 -4.22 16.78
N LEU A 17 1.19 -4.47 17.76
CA LEU A 17 -0.23 -4.16 17.67
C LEU A 17 -0.46 -2.65 17.50
N GLU A 18 0.20 -1.82 18.31
CA GLU A 18 0.13 -0.35 18.19
C GLU A 18 0.69 0.14 16.84
N THR A 19 1.78 -0.47 16.37
CA THR A 19 2.37 -0.13 15.07
C THR A 19 1.43 -0.49 13.93
N LEU A 20 0.82 -1.68 13.99
CA LEU A 20 -0.14 -2.15 13.00
C LEU A 20 -1.38 -1.25 13.00
N ASP A 21 -1.93 -0.93 14.17
CA ASP A 21 -3.08 -0.04 14.34
C ASP A 21 -2.80 1.33 13.70
N HIS A 22 -1.63 1.90 13.95
CA HIS A 22 -1.21 3.16 13.35
C HIS A 22 -1.10 3.12 11.82
N VAL A 23 -0.56 2.01 11.29
CA VAL A 23 -0.46 1.77 9.85
C VAL A 23 -1.84 1.63 9.22
N LEU A 24 -2.77 0.95 9.89
CA LEU A 24 -4.14 0.78 9.41
C LEU A 24 -4.92 2.09 9.45
N ASP A 25 -4.75 2.91 10.49
CA ASP A 25 -5.45 4.19 10.64
C ASP A 25 -4.96 5.26 9.66
N ARG A 26 -3.63 5.45 9.57
CA ARG A 26 -3.04 6.55 8.78
C ARG A 26 -2.68 6.15 7.36
N GLY A 27 -2.49 4.86 7.12
CA GLY A 27 -1.97 4.31 5.88
C GLY A 27 -0.44 4.34 5.81
N LEU A 28 0.13 3.37 5.11
CA LEU A 28 1.55 3.19 4.86
C LEU A 28 1.81 3.08 3.35
N VAL A 29 2.76 3.86 2.85
CA VAL A 29 3.25 3.71 1.48
C VAL A 29 4.54 2.91 1.50
N ILE A 30 4.55 1.73 0.87
CA ILE A 30 5.74 0.90 0.71
C ILE A 30 6.27 1.05 -0.70
N ALA A 31 7.48 1.60 -0.83
CA ALA A 31 8.24 1.63 -2.06
C ALA A 31 9.41 0.66 -1.96
N GLY A 32 9.54 -0.23 -2.93
CA GLY A 32 10.59 -1.24 -2.92
C GLY A 32 10.78 -1.91 -4.27
N GLU A 33 11.71 -2.84 -4.32
CA GLU A 33 12.04 -3.60 -5.52
C GLU A 33 12.29 -5.07 -5.14
N VAL A 34 11.89 -5.96 -6.03
CA VAL A 34 12.08 -7.41 -5.88
C VAL A 34 12.63 -7.95 -7.19
N THR A 35 13.71 -8.71 -7.09
CA THR A 35 14.27 -9.47 -8.22
C THR A 35 14.04 -10.96 -7.96
N ILE A 36 13.44 -11.65 -8.92
CA ILE A 36 13.24 -13.10 -8.89
C ILE A 36 14.28 -13.75 -9.80
N ALA A 37 15.17 -14.53 -9.20
CA ALA A 37 16.22 -15.27 -9.89
C ALA A 37 15.91 -16.77 -9.93
N VAL A 38 16.31 -17.43 -11.01
CA VAL A 38 16.24 -18.88 -11.17
C VAL A 38 17.56 -19.38 -11.74
N ALA A 39 18.15 -20.39 -11.10
CA ALA A 39 19.44 -20.97 -11.49
C ALA A 39 20.53 -19.90 -11.71
N ASP A 40 20.70 -19.02 -10.71
CA ASP A 40 21.70 -17.94 -10.69
C ASP A 40 21.51 -16.85 -11.77
N VAL A 41 20.35 -16.80 -12.42
CA VAL A 41 20.00 -15.77 -13.41
C VAL A 41 18.78 -14.98 -12.95
N ASP A 42 18.91 -13.66 -12.91
CA ASP A 42 17.80 -12.73 -12.67
C ASP A 42 16.83 -12.75 -13.87
N LEU A 43 15.60 -13.22 -13.65
CA LEU A 43 14.60 -13.35 -14.70
C LEU A 43 13.56 -12.23 -14.67
N VAL A 44 13.20 -11.77 -13.47
CA VAL A 44 12.10 -10.82 -13.29
C VAL A 44 12.52 -9.74 -12.31
N TYR A 45 12.36 -8.49 -12.72
CA TYR A 45 12.50 -7.32 -11.86
C TYR A 45 11.13 -6.69 -11.63
N LEU A 46 10.78 -6.44 -10.37
CA LEU A 46 9.50 -5.88 -9.95
C LEU A 46 9.76 -4.62 -9.14
N GLY A 47 9.33 -3.47 -9.65
CA GLY A 47 9.19 -2.25 -8.84
C GLY A 47 7.84 -2.26 -8.12
N LEU A 48 7.84 -2.11 -6.81
CA LEU A 48 6.66 -2.14 -5.95
C LEU A 48 6.40 -0.76 -5.36
N ASN A 49 5.19 -0.23 -5.59
CA ASN A 49 4.66 0.94 -4.90
C ASN A 49 3.27 0.59 -4.37
N LEU A 50 3.21 0.25 -3.08
CA LEU A 50 2.00 -0.24 -2.42
C LEU A 50 1.48 0.82 -1.45
N LEU A 51 0.16 0.97 -1.39
CA LEU A 51 -0.53 1.69 -0.32
C LEU A 51 -1.26 0.67 0.54
N LEU A 52 -0.87 0.58 1.81
CA LEU A 52 -1.54 -0.19 2.84
C LEU A 52 -2.30 0.76 3.74
N GLY A 53 -3.43 0.33 4.27
CA GLY A 53 -4.27 1.11 5.16
C GLY A 53 -5.61 0.42 5.33
N SER A 54 -6.45 0.91 6.24
CA SER A 54 -7.82 0.42 6.37
C SER A 54 -8.59 0.60 5.06
N VAL A 55 -9.57 -0.27 4.83
CA VAL A 55 -10.42 -0.20 3.62
C VAL A 55 -11.05 1.20 3.50
N GLU A 56 -11.52 1.76 4.61
CA GLU A 56 -12.09 3.12 4.64
C GLU A 56 -11.06 4.20 4.27
N THR A 57 -9.84 4.13 4.81
CA THR A 57 -8.77 5.08 4.47
C THR A 57 -8.35 4.96 3.01
N VAL A 58 -8.22 3.73 2.50
CA VAL A 58 -7.85 3.48 1.10
C VAL A 58 -8.96 3.94 0.15
N ASP A 59 -10.21 3.65 0.45
CA ASP A 59 -11.37 4.06 -0.36
C ASP A 59 -11.50 5.60 -0.40
N ARG A 60 -11.27 6.27 0.74
CA ARG A 60 -11.20 7.74 0.78
C ARG A 60 -10.08 8.29 -0.10
N VAL A 61 -8.86 7.75 0.03
CA VAL A 61 -7.68 8.23 -0.72
C VAL A 61 -7.81 7.98 -2.22
N LEU A 62 -8.36 6.83 -2.63
CA LEU A 62 -8.52 6.46 -4.03
C LEU A 62 -9.80 7.03 -4.67
N GLY A 63 -10.93 7.01 -3.98
CA GLY A 63 -12.20 7.57 -4.45
C GLY A 63 -12.16 9.09 -4.66
N GLU A 64 -11.29 9.82 -3.95
CA GLU A 64 -11.01 11.24 -4.23
C GLU A 64 -10.32 11.47 -5.58
N ARG A 65 -9.51 10.51 -6.06
CA ARG A 65 -8.86 10.64 -7.37
C ARG A 65 -9.87 10.55 -8.50
N GLU A 66 -10.84 9.65 -8.43
CA GLU A 66 -11.87 9.49 -9.47
C GLU A 66 -12.72 10.75 -9.64
N ARG A 67 -13.15 11.36 -8.51
CA ARG A 67 -13.91 12.63 -8.55
C ARG A 67 -13.09 13.79 -9.10
N ARG A 68 -11.79 13.85 -8.81
CA ARG A 68 -10.91 14.89 -9.36
C ARG A 68 -10.74 14.75 -10.87
N VAL A 69 -10.64 13.53 -11.39
CA VAL A 69 -10.57 13.25 -12.83
C VAL A 69 -11.87 13.63 -13.55
N GLU A 70 -13.03 13.40 -12.93
CA GLU A 70 -14.33 13.81 -13.51
C GLU A 70 -14.47 15.35 -13.60
N LEU A 71 -14.05 16.08 -12.56
CA LEU A 71 -14.11 17.55 -12.55
C LEU A 71 -13.22 18.20 -13.62
N LEU A 72 -12.03 17.64 -13.86
CA LEU A 72 -11.15 18.09 -14.94
C LEU A 72 -11.79 17.84 -16.31
N SER A 73 -12.51 16.73 -16.46
CA SER A 73 -13.19 16.36 -17.71
C SER A 73 -14.38 17.27 -18.02
N ARG A 74 -15.14 17.72 -17.01
CA ARG A 74 -16.24 18.69 -17.20
C ARG A 74 -15.75 20.07 -17.63
N ARG A 75 -14.53 20.47 -17.24
CA ARG A 75 -13.98 21.78 -17.62
C ARG A 75 -13.44 21.81 -19.06
N ALA A 76 -13.22 20.65 -19.68
CA ALA A 76 -12.71 20.53 -21.05
C ALA A 76 -13.79 20.58 -22.15
N LYS A 77 -15.07 20.78 -21.81
CA LYS A 77 -16.10 21.11 -22.80
C LYS A 77 -16.17 22.64 -22.93
N PRO A 78 -15.54 23.26 -23.95
CA PRO A 78 -15.80 24.65 -24.23
C PRO A 78 -17.26 24.74 -24.68
N SER A 79 -18.01 25.62 -24.02
CA SER A 79 -19.24 26.17 -24.57
C SER A 79 -18.90 26.79 -25.93
N GLY A 80 -19.29 26.12 -27.01
CA GLY A 80 -19.21 26.64 -28.36
C GLY A 80 -20.56 26.52 -29.03
N GLY A 81 -21.15 27.67 -29.37
CA GLY A 81 -22.22 27.84 -30.36
C GLY A 81 -23.63 27.70 -29.83
#